data_AF-A0A6A1TLS6-F1
#
_entry.id   AF-A0A6A1TLS6-F1
#
_cell.length_a   1.000
_cell.length_b   1.000
_cell.length_c   1.000
_cell.angle_alpha   90.00
_cell.angle_beta   90.00
_cell.angle_gamma   90.00
#
_symmetry.space_group_name_H-M   'P 1'
#
loop_
_entity.id
_entity.type
_entity.pdbx_description
1 polymer ?
#
loop_
_entity_poly.entity_id
_entity_poly.type
_entity_poly.pdbx_seq_one_letter_code
_entity_poly.pdbx_strand_id
1 'polypeptide(L)' 'MHAGLCLLRLPPRDFWALTPVEFFAMTGGLKGRGAGIERAGLDALMQAFPDE' A
#
# COMPACT_ATOMS: atom_id res chain seq x y z
N MET A 1 3.78 1.76 -5.18
CA MET A 1 3.11 0.44 -5.36
C MET A 1 4.17 -0.63 -5.20
N HIS A 2 4.12 -1.42 -4.12
CA HIS A 2 5.01 -2.58 -3.96
C HIS A 2 4.30 -3.76 -4.62
N ALA A 3 4.53 -3.97 -5.91
CA ALA A 3 3.88 -5.01 -6.72
C ALA A 3 4.92 -5.98 -7.30
N GLY A 4 5.92 -6.35 -6.50
CA GLY A 4 6.91 -7.33 -6.91
C GLY A 4 6.29 -8.73 -6.99
N LEU A 5 6.75 -9.54 -7.95
CA LEU A 5 6.39 -10.96 -8.11
C LEU A 5 6.46 -11.76 -6.78
N CYS A 6 7.38 -11.38 -5.89
CA CYS A 6 7.56 -12.01 -4.58
C CYS A 6 6.45 -11.70 -3.56
N LEU A 7 5.68 -10.62 -3.73
CA LEU A 7 4.63 -10.25 -2.79
C LEU A 7 3.33 -11.03 -3.03
N LEU A 8 3.01 -11.30 -4.30
CA LEU A 8 1.83 -12.09 -4.66
C LEU A 8 2.09 -13.60 -4.58
N ARG A 9 3.36 -14.03 -4.67
CA ARG A 9 3.79 -15.46 -4.62
C ARG A 9 3.04 -16.36 -5.60
N LEU A 10 2.60 -15.79 -6.73
CA LEU A 10 1.89 -16.52 -7.79
C LEU A 10 2.89 -17.26 -8.70
N PRO A 11 2.52 -18.43 -9.26
CA PRO A 11 3.22 -19.00 -10.39
C PRO A 11 3.27 -18.00 -11.56
N PRO A 12 4.38 -17.93 -12.34
CA PRO A 12 4.53 -16.95 -13.41
C PRO A 12 3.39 -16.95 -14.44
N ARG A 13 2.86 -18.13 -14.76
CA ARG A 13 1.73 -18.28 -15.70
C ARG A 13 0.49 -17.55 -15.21
N ASP A 14 0.18 -17.68 -13.93
CA ASP A 14 -1.04 -17.12 -13.35
C ASP A 14 -0.91 -15.61 -13.18
N PHE A 15 0.30 -15.13 -12.86
CA PHE A 15 0.61 -13.70 -12.83
C PHE A 15 0.37 -13.02 -14.18
N TRP A 16 0.83 -13.63 -15.29
CA TRP A 16 0.63 -13.08 -16.64
C TRP A 16 -0.78 -13.24 -17.18
N ALA A 17 -1.60 -14.11 -16.57
CA ALA A 17 -3.00 -14.28 -16.91
C ALA A 17 -3.91 -13.24 -16.23
N LEU A 18 -3.41 -12.48 -15.25
CA LEU A 18 -4.21 -11.51 -14.50
C LEU A 18 -4.71 -10.37 -15.39
N THR A 19 -5.97 -10.01 -15.20
CA THR A 19 -6.50 -8.76 -15.71
C THR A 19 -5.98 -7.57 -14.89
N PRO A 20 -5.95 -6.35 -15.46
CA PRO A 20 -5.54 -5.15 -14.72
C PRO A 20 -6.34 -4.90 -13.43
N VAL A 21 -7.62 -5.26 -13.41
CA VAL A 21 -8.49 -5.11 -12.21
C VAL A 21 -8.08 -6.10 -11.13
N GLU A 22 -7.82 -7.37 -11.48
CA GLU A 22 -7.37 -8.38 -10.53
C GLU A 22 -5.99 -8.04 -9.96
N PHE A 23 -5.08 -7.55 -10.80
CA PHE A 23 -3.78 -7.06 -10.36
C PHE A 23 -3.91 -5.87 -9.40
N PHE A 24 -4.77 -4.90 -9.71
CA PHE A 24 -5.03 -3.75 -8.83
C PHE A 24 -5.62 -4.19 -7.48
N ALA A 25 -6.53 -5.15 -7.48
CA ALA A 25 -7.09 -5.72 -6.25
C ALA A 25 -6.03 -6.41 -5.39
N MET A 26 -5.22 -7.29 -5.99
CA MET A 26 -4.20 -8.07 -5.28
C MET A 26 -3.06 -7.21 -4.72
N THR A 27 -2.74 -6.09 -5.38
CA THR A 27 -1.71 -5.15 -4.90
C THR A 27 -2.22 -4.19 -3.82
N GLY A 28 -3.43 -4.40 -3.31
CA GLY A 28 -4.03 -3.58 -2.26
C GLY A 28 -4.67 -2.30 -2.76
N GLY A 29 -4.91 -2.15 -4.06
CA GLY A 29 -5.60 -0.99 -4.64
C GLY A 29 -7.06 -0.86 -4.21
N LEU A 30 -7.69 -1.98 -3.80
CA LEU A 30 -9.02 -1.98 -3.19
C LEU A 30 -9.00 -1.72 -1.68
N LYS A 31 -7.82 -1.78 -1.04
CA LYS A 31 -7.70 -1.37 0.35
C LYS A 31 -7.87 0.14 0.36
N GLY A 32 -8.97 0.61 0.95
CA GLY A 32 -9.14 2.04 1.22
C GLY A 32 -7.86 2.55 1.85
N ARG A 33 -7.36 3.70 1.37
CA ARG A 33 -6.16 4.34 1.92
C ARG A 33 -6.46 4.51 3.40
N GLY A 34 -5.91 3.60 4.23
CA GLY A 34 -6.24 3.57 5.64
C GLY A 34 -6.01 4.95 6.19
N ALA A 35 -6.80 5.37 7.18
CA ALA A 35 -6.60 6.61 7.91
C ALA A 35 -5.30 6.54 8.74
N GLY A 36 -4.18 6.24 8.09
CA GLY A 36 -2.85 6.48 8.62
C GLY A 36 -2.67 7.98 8.73
N ILE A 37 -1.97 8.39 9.77
CA ILE A 37 -1.60 9.78 9.98
C ILE A 37 -0.92 10.29 8.70
N GLU A 38 -1.57 11.25 8.03
CA GLU A 38 -0.96 11.94 6.91
C GLU A 38 0.25 12.74 7.39
N ARG A 39 1.17 13.06 6.47
CA ARG A 39 2.39 13.81 6.81
C ARG A 39 2.07 15.05 7.66
N ALA A 40 1.06 15.81 7.27
CA ALA A 40 0.62 17.00 8.01
C ALA A 40 0.15 16.69 9.44
N GLY A 41 -0.53 15.55 9.65
CA GLY A 41 -0.94 15.11 10.98
C GLY A 41 0.24 14.68 11.85
N LEU A 42 1.27 14.09 11.24
CA LEU A 42 2.51 13.75 11.94
C LEU A 42 3.26 15.02 12.34
N ASP A 43 3.38 15.98 11.42
CA ASP A 43 4.06 17.25 11.68
C ASP A 43 3.36 18.02 12.80
N ALA A 44 2.03 18.02 12.84
CA ALA A 44 1.25 18.63 13.92
C ALA A 44 1.51 17.96 15.28
N LEU A 45 1.65 16.63 15.32
CA LEU A 45 1.97 15.90 16.54
C LEU A 45 3.39 16.21 17.04
N MET A 46 4.37 16.28 16.14
CA MET A 46 5.75 16.64 16.50
C MET A 46 5.86 18.05 17.09
N GLN A 47 5.04 18.99 16.61
CA GLN A 47 4.96 20.34 17.18
C GLN A 47 4.24 20.35 18.54
N ALA A 48 3.23 19.50 18.72
CA ALA A 48 2.44 19.44 19.96
C ALA A 48 3.19 18.74 21.11
N PHE A 49 4.09 17.80 20.81
CA PHE A 49 4.83 17.01 21.79
C PHE A 49 6.33 16.97 21.46
N PRO A 50 7.08 18.05 21.76
CA PRO A 50 8.53 18.07 21.58
C PRO A 50 9.24 17.20 22.64
N ASP A 51 10.21 16.38 22.20
CA ASP A 51 11.00 15.45 23.01
C ASP A 51 12.13 16.14 23.80
N GLU A 52 11.80 17.05 24.72
CA GLU A 52 12.76 17.60 25.69
C GLU A 52 13.29 16.55 26.69
#